data_AF-A0A2R6C6X0-F1
#
_entry.id   AF-A0A2R6C6X0-F1
#
_cell.length_a   1.000
_cell.length_b   1.000
_cell.length_c   1.000
_cell.angle_alpha   90.00
_cell.angle_beta   90.00
_cell.angle_gamma   90.00
#
_symmetry.space_group_name_H-M   'P 1'
#
loop_
_entity.id
_entity.type
_entity.pdbx_description
1 polymer ?
#
loop_
_entity_poly.entity_id
_entity_poly.type
_entity_poly.pdbx_seq_one_letter_code
_entity_poly.pdbx_strand_id
1 'polypeptide(L)'
;MNSEGGALEGVPVGPAWLTRFEKARIVGGRALQLSMGAPPLISSDELKGKDVLQIAEEELRRKLLPLTVVRRTPKGEEYRIPLKMLLVD
;
A
#
# COMPACT_ATOMS: atom_id res chain seq x y z
N MET A 1 32.65 12.09 12.52
CA MET A 1 31.72 13.23 12.38
C MET A 1 31.69 13.62 10.91
N ASN A 2 30.61 13.25 10.22
CA ASN A 2 30.09 13.77 8.95
C ASN A 2 28.62 13.30 8.98
N SER A 3 27.73 14.05 9.62
CA SER A 3 26.91 15.12 9.03
C SER A 3 25.74 14.57 8.18
N GLU A 4 24.63 14.33 8.89
CA GLU A 4 23.25 14.73 8.55
C GLU A 4 22.61 14.31 7.20
N GLY A 5 21.67 13.36 7.29
CA GLY A 5 20.30 13.43 6.75
C GLY A 5 20.06 13.43 5.23
N GLY A 6 19.40 12.39 4.70
CA GLY A 6 18.77 12.50 3.37
C GLY A 6 18.16 11.20 2.83
N ALA A 7 16.82 11.15 2.82
CA ALA A 7 15.94 10.33 1.97
C ALA A 7 16.35 8.85 1.67
N LEU A 8 15.72 7.93 2.41
CA LEU A 8 15.48 6.51 2.12
C LEU A 8 15.97 6.02 0.74
N GLU A 9 17.17 5.43 0.69
CA GLU A 9 17.68 4.69 -0.47
C GLU A 9 16.68 3.59 -0.87
N GLY A 10 16.05 3.69 -2.04
CA GLY A 10 15.26 2.58 -2.59
C GLY A 10 13.98 2.94 -3.35
N VAL A 11 13.53 4.21 -3.30
CA VAL A 11 12.37 4.66 -4.10
C VAL A 11 12.88 5.45 -5.31
N PRO A 12 12.84 4.88 -6.54
CA PRO A 12 13.46 5.48 -7.72
C PRO A 12 12.69 6.69 -8.27
N VAL A 13 11.41 6.87 -7.91
CA VAL A 13 10.59 7.98 -8.42
C VAL A 13 9.47 8.36 -7.45
N GLY A 14 9.21 9.67 -7.36
CA GLY A 14 8.14 10.24 -6.54
C GLY A 14 8.45 10.25 -5.04
N PRO A 15 7.46 10.58 -4.19
CA PRO A 15 7.67 10.63 -2.74
C PRO A 15 7.97 9.25 -2.16
N ALA A 16 8.79 9.18 -1.13
CA ALA A 16 9.16 7.92 -0.47
C ALA A 16 8.03 7.30 0.38
N TRP A 17 6.83 7.89 0.36
CA TRP A 17 5.64 7.41 1.04
C TRP A 17 4.49 7.16 0.06
N LEU A 18 3.49 6.42 0.51
CA LEU A 18 2.25 6.18 -0.24
C LEU A 18 1.41 7.46 -0.30
N THR A 19 1.10 7.94 -1.49
CA THR A 19 0.25 9.13 -1.66
C THR A 19 -1.19 8.82 -1.27
N ARG A 20 -1.98 9.86 -0.94
CA ARG A 20 -3.41 9.71 -0.62
C ARG A 20 -4.20 9.04 -1.74
N PHE A 21 -3.84 9.31 -3.00
CA PHE A 21 -4.47 8.72 -4.18
C PHE A 21 -4.13 7.24 -4.34
N GLU A 22 -2.85 6.87 -4.18
CA GLU A 22 -2.41 5.47 -4.20
C GLU A 22 -3.07 4.67 -3.07
N LYS A 23 -3.09 5.24 -1.85
CA LYS A 23 -3.78 4.65 -0.69
C LYS A 23 -5.25 4.39 -0.98
N ALA A 24 -5.97 5.41 -1.45
CA ALA A 24 -7.40 5.28 -1.78
C ALA A 24 -7.64 4.22 -2.87
N ARG A 25 -6.77 4.14 -3.89
CA ARG A 25 -6.89 3.16 -4.97
C ARG A 25 -6.66 1.73 -4.47
N ILE A 26 -5.67 1.52 -3.60
CA ILE A 26 -5.36 0.20 -3.02
C ILE A 26 -6.51 -0.24 -2.11
N VAL A 27 -6.96 0.61 -1.19
CA VAL A 27 -8.06 0.29 -0.28
C VAL A 27 -9.35 0.01 -1.05
N GLY A 28 -9.73 0.86 -2.00
CA GLY A 28 -10.94 0.66 -2.79
C GLY A 28 -10.89 -0.60 -3.65
N GLY A 29 -9.75 -0.88 -4.30
CA GLY A 29 -9.55 -2.11 -5.07
C GLY A 29 -9.60 -3.36 -4.19
N ARG A 30 -9.01 -3.30 -2.99
CA ARG A 30 -9.04 -4.42 -2.05
C ARG A 30 -10.43 -4.65 -1.46
N ALA A 31 -11.14 -3.58 -1.10
CA ALA A 31 -12.53 -3.67 -0.64
C ALA A 31 -13.44 -4.30 -1.71
N LEU A 32 -13.23 -3.95 -2.99
CA LEU A 32 -13.94 -4.59 -4.11
C LEU A 32 -13.66 -6.09 -4.16
N GLN A 33 -12.39 -6.52 -4.06
CA GLN A 33 -12.05 -7.94 -4.03
C GLN A 33 -12.76 -8.68 -2.89
N LEU A 34 -12.75 -8.10 -1.68
CA LEU A 34 -13.42 -8.68 -0.52
C LEU A 34 -14.94 -8.79 -0.74
N SER A 35 -15.56 -7.76 -1.35
CA SER A 35 -16.99 -7.79 -1.68
C SER A 35 -17.36 -8.87 -2.70
N MET A 36 -16.41 -9.26 -3.57
CA MET A 36 -16.56 -10.34 -4.54
C MET A 36 -16.26 -11.74 -3.94
N GLY A 37 -16.06 -11.83 -2.62
CA GLY A 37 -15.80 -13.09 -1.93
C GLY A 37 -14.33 -13.51 -1.92
N ALA A 38 -13.38 -12.62 -2.24
CA ALA A 38 -11.97 -12.91 -2.07
C ALA A 38 -11.64 -13.13 -0.58
N PRO A 39 -10.76 -14.09 -0.24
CA PRO A 39 -10.43 -14.36 1.15
C PRO A 39 -9.66 -13.18 1.78
N PRO A 40 -10.03 -12.75 3.01
CA PRO A 40 -9.24 -11.81 3.78
C PRO A 40 -7.94 -12.45 4.29
N LEU A 41 -6.91 -11.63 4.49
CA LEU A 41 -5.58 -12.02 4.99
C LEU A 41 -5.46 -11.87 6.52
N ILE A 42 -6.49 -11.33 7.19
CA ILE A 42 -6.56 -11.22 8.65
C ILE A 42 -7.36 -12.38 9.27
N SER A 43 -7.18 -12.61 10.56
CA SER A 43 -7.79 -13.75 11.25
C SER A 43 -9.31 -13.59 11.41
N SER A 44 -10.04 -14.72 11.55
CA SER A 44 -11.52 -14.74 11.63
C SER A 44 -12.08 -14.00 12.84
N ASP A 45 -11.36 -13.96 13.97
CA ASP A 45 -11.77 -13.18 15.14
C ASP A 45 -11.71 -11.67 14.89
N GLU A 46 -10.83 -11.23 13.99
CA GLU A 46 -10.62 -9.83 13.66
C GLU A 46 -11.58 -9.32 12.58
N LEU A 47 -12.29 -10.24 11.91
CA LEU A 47 -13.35 -9.93 10.95
C LEU A 47 -14.69 -9.62 11.64
N LYS A 48 -14.87 -10.05 12.90
CA LYS A 48 -16.15 -9.89 13.61
C LYS A 48 -16.51 -8.40 13.72
N GLY A 49 -17.63 -8.03 13.08
CA GLY A 49 -18.18 -6.68 13.12
C GLY A 49 -17.48 -5.65 12.23
N LYS A 50 -16.56 -6.07 11.34
CA LYS A 50 -15.90 -5.17 10.38
C LYS A 50 -16.55 -5.22 9.00
N ASP A 51 -16.70 -4.07 8.37
CA ASP A 51 -17.09 -3.98 6.97
C ASP A 51 -15.89 -4.27 6.03
N VAL A 52 -16.16 -4.44 4.72
CA VAL A 52 -15.12 -4.74 3.73
C VAL A 52 -14.07 -3.63 3.59
N LEU A 53 -14.44 -2.39 3.89
CA LEU A 53 -13.53 -1.24 3.81
C LEU A 53 -12.56 -1.25 4.99
N GLN A 54 -13.06 -1.46 6.19
CA GLN A 54 -12.30 -1.62 7.43
C GLN A 54 -11.34 -2.81 7.36
N ILE A 55 -11.77 -3.92 6.75
CA ILE A 55 -10.89 -5.07 6.52
C ILE A 55 -9.75 -4.70 5.56
N ALA A 56 -10.05 -4.04 4.44
CA ALA A 56 -9.03 -3.61 3.48
C ALA A 56 -8.04 -2.59 4.08
N GLU A 57 -8.53 -1.65 4.89
CA GLU A 57 -7.69 -0.69 5.61
C GLU A 57 -6.77 -1.38 6.62
N GLU A 58 -7.29 -2.38 7.34
CA GLU A 58 -6.53 -3.14 8.32
C GLU A 58 -5.44 -4.00 7.68
N GLU A 59 -5.73 -4.65 6.56
CA GLU A 59 -4.75 -5.41 5.77
C GLU A 59 -3.63 -4.51 5.24
N LEU A 60 -3.98 -3.30 4.78
CA LEU A 60 -3.02 -2.31 4.33
C LEU A 60 -2.14 -1.84 5.51
N ARG A 61 -2.74 -1.53 6.66
CA ARG A 61 -2.03 -1.08 7.87
C ARG A 61 -1.02 -2.12 8.36
N ARG A 62 -1.34 -3.40 8.25
CA ARG A 62 -0.47 -4.52 8.63
C ARG A 62 0.54 -4.91 7.55
N LYS A 63 0.59 -4.20 6.41
CA LYS A 63 1.51 -4.46 5.30
C LYS A 63 1.38 -5.90 4.75
N LEU A 64 0.17 -6.48 4.81
CA LEU A 64 -0.11 -7.86 4.39
C LEU A 64 -0.34 -8.00 2.88
N LEU A 65 -0.75 -6.91 2.22
CA LEU A 65 -1.09 -6.93 0.80
C LEU A 65 0.17 -7.12 -0.08
N PRO A 66 0.25 -8.20 -0.89
CA PRO A 66 1.38 -8.45 -1.78
C PRO A 66 1.27 -7.63 -3.08
N LEU A 67 1.28 -6.30 -2.95
CA LEU A 67 1.08 -5.38 -4.07
C LEU A 67 2.37 -4.62 -4.44
N THR A 68 2.43 -4.22 -5.71
CA THR A 68 3.47 -3.33 -6.25
C THR A 68 2.80 -2.10 -6.83
N VAL A 69 3.28 -0.92 -6.43
CA VAL A 69 2.85 0.35 -6.99
C VAL A 69 3.69 0.63 -8.24
N VAL A 70 3.02 0.88 -9.37
CA VAL A 70 3.68 1.26 -10.62
C VAL A 70 3.51 2.76 -10.81
N ARG A 71 4.60 3.51 -10.75
CA ARG A 71 4.61 4.95 -11.03
C ARG A 71 5.10 5.19 -12.44
N ARG A 72 4.38 6.01 -13.20
CA ARG A 72 4.71 6.39 -14.57
C ARG A 72 5.16 7.84 -14.63
N THR A 73 6.30 8.10 -15.27
CA THR A 73 6.75 9.48 -15.52
C THR A 73 6.03 10.05 -16.74
N PRO A 74 6.00 11.38 -16.92
CA PRO A 74 5.49 11.99 -18.15
C PRO A 74 6.22 11.54 -19.43
N LYS A 75 7.45 11.02 -19.30
CA LYS A 75 8.24 10.44 -20.39
C LYS A 75 7.81 9.01 -20.75
N GLY A 76 6.90 8.40 -19.99
CA GLY A 76 6.42 7.03 -20.19
C GLY A 76 7.24 5.95 -19.49
N GLU A 77 8.24 6.32 -18.68
CA GLU A 77 9.04 5.35 -17.93
C GLU A 77 8.21 4.79 -16.77
N GLU A 78 8.31 3.47 -16.55
CA GLU A 78 7.63 2.79 -15.44
C GLU A 78 8.60 2.39 -14.35
N TYR A 79 8.23 2.69 -13.11
CA TYR A 79 8.98 2.28 -11.92
C TYR A 79 8.09 1.41 -11.04
N ARG A 80 8.54 0.19 -10.78
CA ARG A 80 7.86 -0.80 -9.94
C ARG A 80 8.39 -0.70 -8.51
N ILE A 81 7.53 -0.27 -7.59
CA ILE A 81 7.89 -0.03 -6.19
C ILE A 81 7.07 -0.99 -5.31
N PRO A 82 7.70 -1.94 -4.60
CA PRO A 82 7.00 -2.79 -3.65
C PRO A 82 6.26 -1.96 -2.59
N LEU A 83 4.99 -2.28 -2.32
CA LEU A 83 4.16 -1.52 -1.38
C LEU A 83 4.80 -1.43 0.01
N LYS A 84 5.49 -2.49 0.46
CA LYS A 84 6.21 -2.53 1.75
C LYS A 84 7.23 -1.39 1.91
N MET A 85 7.84 -0.91 0.82
CA MET A 85 8.80 0.20 0.87
C MET A 85 8.13 1.56 1.08
N LEU A 86 6.85 1.70 0.74
CA LEU A 86 6.09 2.96 0.81
C LEU A 86 5.28 3.11 2.10
N LEU A 87 5.18 2.03 2.89
CA LEU A 87 4.48 2.00 4.17
C LEU A 87 5.49 2.26 5.30
N VAL A 88 5.73 3.54 5.56
CA VAL A 88 6.53 4.02 6.70
C VAL A 88 5.66 3.95 7.96
N ASP A 89 6.23 3.50 9.08
CA ASP A 89 5.56 3.46 10.39
C ASP A 89 5.52 4.85 11.05
#